data_AF-A0A420YUM8-F1
#
_entry.id   AF-A0A420YUM8-F1
#
_cell.length_a   1.000
_cell.length_b   1.000
_cell.length_c   1.000
_cell.angle_alpha   90.00
_cell.angle_beta   90.00
_cell.angle_gamma   90.00
#
_symmetry.space_group_name_H-M   'P 1'
#
loop_
_entity.id
_entity.type
_entity.pdbx_description
1 polymer ?
#
loop_
_entity_poly.entity_id
_entity_poly.type
_entity_poly.pdbx_seq_one_letter_code
_entity_poly.pdbx_strand_id
1 'polypeptide(L)'
;KITAERDQYVARSIEYLTTMYQHLHPKGMVDLYFAKVDYNVQLSFATNRLETAQKEFDKLTGQLGTLNNPKRIENVQKQIDSLKVNIEKYEKEIDRVKADLKQYPEGKVVSGAFVVTYLDKAYYLYGANITDDGGLNANKALVSWIMQTLYDEKGIRSFDFFGVSEDQEHHGGINGFKQSFDPELVEYIGEFDMPISKFWFEVFHTWAPKAVSLKNKLLVRRKK
;
A
#
# COMPACT_ATOMS: atom_id res chain seq x y z
N LYS A 1 12.49 3.68 4.81
CA LYS A 1 12.53 4.59 6.00
C LYS A 1 11.14 5.15 6.30
N ILE A 2 10.53 5.91 5.38
CA ILE A 2 9.18 6.51 5.53
C ILE A 2 8.14 5.57 6.17
N THR A 3 7.93 4.37 5.60
CA THR A 3 6.95 3.40 6.12
C THR A 3 7.28 2.92 7.54
N ALA A 4 8.55 2.67 7.82
CA ALA A 4 9.01 2.18 9.12
C ALA A 4 8.93 3.24 10.22
N GLU A 5 9.17 4.51 9.87
CA GLU A 5 8.99 5.64 10.77
C GLU A 5 7.50 5.87 11.09
N ARG A 6 6.63 5.78 10.07
CA ARG A 6 5.17 5.88 10.23
C ARG A 6 4.62 4.77 11.13
N ASP A 7 5.02 3.53 10.86
CA ASP A 7 4.51 2.33 11.54
C ASP A 7 5.36 1.91 12.75
N GLN A 8 6.33 2.75 13.14
CA GLN A 8 7.17 2.62 14.34
C GLN A 8 7.91 1.28 14.48
N TYR A 9 8.41 0.74 13.37
CA TYR A 9 9.25 -0.46 13.38
C TYR A 9 10.67 -0.20 12.86
N VAL A 10 11.59 -1.13 13.14
CA VAL A 10 12.98 -1.02 12.68
C VAL A 10 13.09 -1.44 11.21
N ALA A 11 13.33 -0.48 10.32
CA ALA A 11 13.64 -0.78 8.92
C ALA A 11 14.91 -1.62 8.80
N ARG A 12 14.89 -2.63 7.93
CA ARG A 12 16.11 -3.34 7.52
C ARG A 12 17.02 -2.40 6.73
N SER A 13 18.33 -2.65 6.80
CA SER A 13 19.31 -1.83 6.12
C SER A 13 19.28 -2.08 4.61
N ILE A 14 19.82 -1.12 3.84
CA ILE A 14 19.93 -1.28 2.38
C ILE A 14 20.88 -2.43 2.05
N GLU A 15 21.93 -2.64 2.84
CA GLU A 15 22.88 -3.75 2.68
C GLU A 15 22.19 -5.10 2.85
N TYR A 16 21.29 -5.24 3.83
CA TYR A 16 20.50 -6.45 4.02
C TYR A 16 19.66 -6.79 2.77
N LEU A 17 18.91 -5.81 2.27
CA LEU A 17 18.05 -6.00 1.08
C LEU A 17 18.88 -6.23 -0.19
N THR A 18 19.98 -5.49 -0.35
CA THR A 18 20.90 -5.62 -1.49
C THR A 18 21.58 -6.98 -1.51
N THR A 19 22.04 -7.46 -0.36
CA THR A 19 22.65 -8.79 -0.23
C THR A 19 21.64 -9.86 -0.65
N MET A 20 20.41 -9.80 -0.15
CA MET A 20 19.36 -10.75 -0.52
C MET A 20 19.08 -10.73 -2.03
N TYR A 21 18.93 -9.54 -2.61
CA TYR A 21 18.66 -9.37 -4.04
C TYR A 21 19.79 -9.95 -4.90
N GLN A 22 21.05 -9.60 -4.60
CA GLN A 22 22.22 -10.05 -5.36
C GLN A 22 22.38 -11.57 -5.38
N HIS A 23 21.96 -12.27 -4.32
CA HIS A 23 22.10 -13.74 -4.24
C HIS A 23 20.93 -14.51 -4.83
N LEU A 24 19.73 -13.93 -4.84
CA LEU A 24 18.49 -14.60 -5.25
C LEU A 24 18.01 -14.18 -6.65
N HIS A 25 18.25 -12.94 -7.07
CA HIS A 25 17.74 -12.42 -8.34
C HIS A 25 18.37 -13.12 -9.56
N PRO A 26 19.70 -13.40 -9.58
CA PRO A 26 20.30 -14.18 -10.67
C PRO A 26 19.75 -15.61 -10.81
N LYS A 27 19.07 -16.11 -9.76
CA LYS A 27 18.42 -17.42 -9.74
C LYS A 27 16.92 -17.35 -10.09
N GLY A 28 16.43 -16.16 -10.46
CA GLY A 28 15.01 -15.91 -10.73
C GLY A 28 14.11 -15.97 -9.49
N MET A 29 14.70 -15.99 -8.29
CA MET A 29 13.98 -16.24 -7.03
C MET A 29 13.50 -14.96 -6.34
N VAL A 30 13.87 -13.78 -6.82
CA VAL A 30 13.40 -12.52 -6.22
C VAL A 30 13.38 -11.40 -7.25
N ASP A 31 12.39 -10.53 -7.13
CA ASP A 31 12.26 -9.33 -7.94
C ASP A 31 11.76 -8.15 -7.10
N LEU A 32 12.09 -6.94 -7.57
CA LEU A 32 11.64 -5.67 -7.02
C LEU A 32 10.61 -5.05 -7.94
N TYR A 33 9.48 -4.65 -7.38
CA TYR A 33 8.38 -4.06 -8.13
C TYR A 33 8.06 -2.68 -7.58
N PHE A 34 7.70 -1.75 -8.46
CA PHE A 34 7.42 -0.37 -8.09
C PHE A 34 6.18 0.14 -8.84
N ALA A 35 5.32 0.88 -8.13
CA ALA A 35 4.27 1.69 -8.74
C ALA A 35 4.77 3.13 -8.84
N LYS A 36 4.76 3.68 -10.06
CA LYS A 36 5.15 5.04 -10.36
C LYS A 36 3.97 5.81 -10.92
N VAL A 37 3.73 7.02 -10.41
CA VAL A 37 2.77 7.95 -11.01
C VAL A 37 3.48 8.70 -12.14
N ASP A 38 2.90 8.62 -13.34
CA ASP A 38 3.25 9.48 -14.46
C ASP A 38 2.35 10.72 -14.44
N TYR A 39 2.94 11.87 -14.09
CA TYR A 39 2.20 13.12 -13.96
C TYR A 39 1.79 13.74 -15.29
N ASN A 40 2.46 13.40 -16.40
CA ASN A 40 1.99 13.83 -17.73
C ASN A 40 0.69 13.12 -18.07
N VAL A 41 0.64 11.81 -17.81
CA VAL A 41 -0.57 11.00 -17.99
C VAL A 41 -1.67 11.51 -17.06
N GLN A 42 -1.38 11.70 -15.77
CA GLN A 42 -2.36 12.21 -14.81
C GLN A 42 -2.92 13.59 -15.20
N LEU A 43 -2.05 14.51 -15.66
CA LEU A 43 -2.45 15.84 -16.10
C LEU A 43 -3.38 15.78 -17.32
N SER A 44 -3.08 14.89 -18.27
CA SER A 44 -3.93 14.70 -19.46
C SER A 44 -5.34 14.21 -19.08
N PHE A 45 -5.45 13.24 -18.16
CA PHE A 45 -6.73 12.75 -17.66
C PHE A 45 -7.49 13.82 -16.87
N ALA A 46 -6.81 14.56 -15.98
CA ALA A 46 -7.42 15.61 -15.19
C ALA A 46 -7.97 16.74 -16.07
N THR A 47 -7.21 17.12 -17.11
CA THR A 47 -7.59 18.18 -18.06
C THR A 47 -8.77 17.75 -18.93
N ASN A 48 -8.77 16.52 -19.45
CA ASN A 48 -9.90 15.97 -20.22
C ASN A 48 -11.18 15.91 -19.36
N ARG A 49 -11.05 15.49 -18.10
CA ARG A 49 -12.19 15.46 -17.17
C ARG A 49 -12.77 16.85 -16.91
N LEU A 50 -11.91 17.86 -16.74
CA LEU A 50 -12.34 19.27 -16.62
C LEU A 50 -13.05 19.74 -17.90
N GLU A 51 -12.47 19.50 -19.07
CA GLU A 51 -13.06 19.89 -20.36
C GLU A 51 -14.44 19.25 -20.58
N THR A 52 -14.58 17.96 -20.24
CA THR A 52 -15.84 17.24 -20.34
C THR A 52 -16.89 17.80 -19.38
N ALA A 53 -16.50 18.10 -18.14
CA ALA A 53 -17.40 18.71 -17.16
C ALA A 53 -17.85 20.12 -17.59
N GLN A 54 -16.94 20.91 -18.16
CA GLN A 54 -17.26 22.25 -18.67
C GLN A 54 -18.23 22.19 -19.85
N LYS A 55 -18.01 21.28 -20.81
CA LYS A 55 -18.94 21.09 -21.94
C LYS A 55 -20.35 20.70 -21.47
N GLU A 56 -20.46 19.81 -20.49
CA GLU A 56 -21.76 19.43 -19.95
C GLU A 56 -22.41 20.58 -19.16
N PHE A 57 -21.61 21.35 -18.43
CA PHE A 57 -22.08 22.56 -17.73
C PHE A 57 -22.66 23.59 -18.71
N ASP A 58 -21.95 23.89 -19.80
CA ASP A 58 -22.38 24.85 -20.82
C ASP A 58 -23.67 24.37 -21.50
N LYS A 59 -23.74 23.08 -21.82
CA LYS A 59 -24.93 22.43 -22.41
C LYS A 59 -26.15 22.52 -21.48
N LEU A 60 -26.01 22.16 -20.20
CA LEU A 60 -27.12 22.21 -19.24
C LEU A 60 -27.57 23.64 -18.96
N THR A 61 -26.63 24.59 -18.91
CA THR A 61 -26.92 26.01 -18.75
C THR A 61 -27.71 26.54 -19.96
N GLY A 62 -27.31 26.17 -21.18
CA GLY A 62 -28.07 26.48 -22.40
C GLY A 62 -29.47 25.87 -22.41
N GLN A 63 -29.62 24.64 -21.94
CA GLN A 63 -30.93 23.98 -21.80
C GLN A 63 -31.82 24.69 -20.79
N LEU A 64 -31.27 25.11 -19.64
CA LEU A 64 -32.02 25.76 -18.56
C LEU A 64 -32.81 26.98 -19.07
N GLY A 65 -32.22 27.78 -19.96
CA GLY A 65 -32.86 28.97 -20.55
C GLY A 65 -34.05 28.67 -21.48
N THR A 66 -34.24 27.41 -21.88
CA THR A 66 -35.33 26.98 -22.79
C THR A 66 -36.43 26.18 -22.08
N LEU A 67 -36.24 25.87 -20.80
CA LEU A 67 -37.16 25.02 -20.04
C LEU A 67 -38.29 25.84 -19.40
N ASN A 68 -39.51 25.32 -19.53
CA ASN A 68 -40.71 25.95 -18.95
C ASN A 68 -41.31 25.13 -17.80
N ASN A 69 -40.85 23.89 -17.57
CA ASN A 69 -41.37 23.01 -16.53
C ASN A 69 -40.60 23.22 -15.20
N PRO A 70 -41.26 23.65 -14.11
CA PRO A 70 -40.58 23.97 -12.85
C PRO A 70 -39.78 22.82 -12.23
N LYS A 71 -40.30 21.59 -12.26
CA LYS A 71 -39.59 20.42 -11.70
C LYS A 71 -38.34 20.08 -12.51
N ARG A 72 -38.40 20.27 -13.83
CA ARG A 72 -37.26 20.00 -14.71
C ARG A 72 -36.18 21.07 -14.57
N ILE A 73 -36.58 22.34 -14.40
CA ILE A 73 -35.68 23.46 -14.09
C ILE A 73 -34.92 23.17 -12.79
N GLU A 74 -35.63 22.78 -11.72
CA GLU A 74 -35.00 22.48 -10.42
C GLU A 74 -33.97 21.33 -10.52
N ASN A 75 -34.31 20.27 -11.26
CA ASN A 75 -33.40 19.13 -11.44
C ASN A 75 -32.13 19.51 -12.23
N VAL A 76 -32.30 20.23 -13.34
CA VAL A 76 -31.16 20.72 -14.13
C VAL A 76 -30.30 21.69 -13.31
N GLN A 77 -30.91 22.58 -12.52
CA GLN A 77 -30.18 23.49 -11.64
C GLN A 77 -29.32 22.72 -10.62
N LYS A 78 -29.85 21.66 -10.00
CA LYS A 78 -29.09 20.79 -9.08
C LYS A 78 -27.88 20.14 -9.77
N GLN A 79 -28.03 19.70 -11.02
CA GLN A 79 -26.92 19.13 -11.80
C GLN A 79 -25.85 20.18 -12.10
N ILE A 80 -26.26 21.38 -12.51
CA ILE A 80 -25.38 22.53 -12.75
C ILE A 80 -24.59 22.86 -11.49
N ASP A 81 -25.25 22.98 -10.34
CA ASP A 81 -24.59 23.32 -9.08
C ASP A 81 -23.62 22.24 -8.62
N SER A 82 -23.96 20.96 -8.83
CA SER A 82 -23.03 19.85 -8.62
C SER A 82 -21.81 19.91 -9.55
N LEU A 83 -22.01 20.27 -10.83
CA LEU A 83 -20.91 20.40 -11.80
C LEU A 83 -19.98 21.55 -11.44
N LYS A 84 -20.47 22.70 -10.97
CA LYS A 84 -19.62 23.81 -10.51
C LYS A 84 -18.65 23.37 -9.43
N VAL A 85 -19.16 22.67 -8.41
CA VAL A 85 -18.32 22.14 -7.32
C VAL A 85 -17.25 21.18 -7.85
N ASN A 86 -17.61 20.33 -8.82
CA ASN A 86 -16.66 19.40 -9.42
C ASN A 86 -15.61 20.11 -10.29
N ILE A 87 -16.01 21.12 -11.07
CA ILE A 87 -15.12 21.94 -11.91
C ILE A 87 -14.06 22.60 -11.03
N GLU A 88 -14.46 23.31 -9.97
CA GLU A 88 -13.51 23.94 -9.03
C GLU A 88 -12.55 22.92 -8.40
N LYS A 89 -13.05 21.71 -8.08
CA LYS A 89 -12.22 20.61 -7.57
C LYS A 89 -11.20 20.14 -8.61
N TYR A 90 -11.60 19.99 -9.87
CA TYR A 90 -10.72 19.54 -10.95
C TYR A 90 -9.67 20.57 -11.31
N GLU A 91 -9.99 21.87 -11.28
CA GLU A 91 -9.02 22.95 -11.46
C GLU A 91 -7.93 22.90 -10.37
N LYS A 92 -8.33 22.79 -9.10
CA LYS A 92 -7.39 22.63 -7.98
C LYS A 92 -6.52 21.37 -8.12
N GLU A 93 -7.09 20.27 -8.58
CA GLU A 93 -6.34 19.04 -8.85
C GLU A 93 -5.31 19.25 -9.96
N ILE A 94 -5.67 19.91 -11.06
CA ILE A 94 -4.75 20.25 -12.16
C ILE A 94 -3.59 21.09 -11.66
N ASP A 95 -3.83 22.10 -10.83
CA ASP A 95 -2.77 22.94 -10.27
C ASP A 95 -1.82 22.13 -9.38
N ARG A 96 -2.37 21.23 -8.55
CA ARG A 96 -1.55 20.29 -7.76
C ARG A 96 -0.70 19.39 -8.65
N VAL A 97 -1.30 18.77 -9.67
CA VAL A 97 -0.60 17.86 -10.59
C VAL A 97 0.48 18.59 -11.40
N LYS A 98 0.26 19.86 -11.78
CA LYS A 98 1.29 20.69 -12.42
C LYS A 98 2.47 20.96 -11.47
N ALA A 99 2.20 21.22 -10.19
CA ALA A 99 3.25 21.38 -9.19
C ALA A 99 4.04 20.08 -8.99
N ASP A 100 3.34 18.94 -8.90
CA ASP A 100 3.96 17.61 -8.80
C ASP A 100 4.80 17.28 -10.03
N LEU A 101 4.29 17.54 -11.25
CA LEU A 101 5.03 17.34 -12.50
C LEU A 101 6.30 18.19 -12.55
N LYS A 102 6.25 19.43 -12.05
CA LYS A 102 7.43 20.29 -11.97
C LYS A 102 8.47 19.75 -10.99
N GLN A 103 8.02 19.18 -9.86
CA GLN A 103 8.91 18.62 -8.85
C GLN A 103 9.47 17.25 -9.27
N TYR A 104 8.68 16.44 -9.98
CA TYR A 104 8.98 15.07 -10.37
C TYR A 104 8.68 14.85 -11.87
N PRO A 105 9.49 15.44 -12.79
CA PRO A 105 9.23 15.40 -14.23
C PRO A 105 9.19 13.97 -14.81
N GLU A 106 9.97 13.06 -14.24
CA GLU A 106 10.03 11.63 -14.63
C GLU A 106 9.01 10.75 -13.89
N GLY A 107 8.12 11.37 -13.11
CA GLY A 107 7.19 10.69 -12.21
C GLY A 107 7.76 10.39 -10.83
N LYS A 108 6.90 9.89 -9.96
CA LYS A 108 7.22 9.60 -8.55
C LYS A 108 6.85 8.16 -8.20
N VAL A 109 7.78 7.42 -7.60
CA VAL A 109 7.50 6.09 -7.04
C VAL A 109 6.68 6.27 -5.76
N VAL A 110 5.52 5.65 -5.71
CA VAL A 110 4.55 5.79 -4.61
C VAL A 110 4.38 4.49 -3.80
N SER A 111 4.70 3.35 -4.41
CA SER A 111 4.67 2.03 -3.77
C SER A 111 5.80 1.16 -4.29
N GLY A 112 6.31 0.27 -3.45
CA GLY A 112 7.28 -0.75 -3.81
C GLY A 112 7.05 -2.06 -3.06
N ALA A 113 7.37 -3.17 -3.73
CA ALA A 113 7.24 -4.51 -3.21
C ALA A 113 8.52 -5.33 -3.49
N PHE A 114 8.95 -6.09 -2.49
CA PHE A 114 10.06 -7.03 -2.57
C PHE A 114 9.46 -8.44 -2.50
N VAL A 115 9.47 -9.17 -3.62
CA VAL A 115 8.75 -10.43 -3.74
C VAL A 115 9.72 -11.55 -4.05
N VAL A 116 9.68 -12.58 -3.21
CA VAL A 116 10.46 -13.81 -3.39
C VAL A 116 9.57 -14.84 -4.07
N THR A 117 10.13 -15.64 -4.97
CA THR A 117 9.46 -16.76 -5.63
C THR A 117 10.26 -18.03 -5.40
N TYR A 118 9.55 -19.11 -5.11
CA TYR A 118 10.14 -20.44 -4.95
C TYR A 118 9.12 -21.48 -5.40
N LEU A 119 9.49 -22.28 -6.40
CA LEU A 119 8.59 -23.21 -7.06
C LEU A 119 7.32 -22.47 -7.55
N ASP A 120 6.14 -22.97 -7.20
CA ASP A 120 4.83 -22.42 -7.57
C ASP A 120 4.28 -21.37 -6.58
N LYS A 121 5.14 -20.86 -5.68
CA LYS A 121 4.77 -19.91 -4.63
C LYS A 121 5.51 -18.59 -4.75
N ALA A 122 4.80 -17.51 -4.48
CA ALA A 122 5.35 -16.18 -4.29
C ALA A 122 5.12 -15.71 -2.85
N TYR A 123 6.03 -14.89 -2.35
CA TYR A 123 6.06 -14.41 -0.98
C TYR A 123 6.25 -12.89 -0.98
N TYR A 124 5.27 -12.17 -0.45
CA TYR A 124 5.33 -10.71 -0.28
C TYR A 124 6.18 -10.36 0.93
N LEU A 125 7.49 -10.36 0.75
CA LEU A 125 8.45 -10.27 1.84
C LEU A 125 8.50 -8.87 2.46
N TYR A 126 8.54 -7.83 1.63
CA TYR A 126 8.50 -6.45 2.10
C TYR A 126 7.63 -5.57 1.20
N GLY A 127 6.90 -4.67 1.84
CA GLY A 127 6.14 -3.62 1.21
C GLY A 127 6.52 -2.25 1.73
N ALA A 128 6.58 -1.26 0.85
CA ALA A 128 6.80 0.13 1.23
C ALA A 128 5.87 1.04 0.44
N ASN A 129 5.21 1.95 1.14
CA ASN A 129 4.25 2.90 0.56
C ASN A 129 4.49 4.29 1.11
N ILE A 130 4.37 5.30 0.25
CA ILE A 130 4.31 6.68 0.73
C ILE A 130 2.96 6.95 1.39
N THR A 131 2.93 7.84 2.38
CA THR A 131 1.71 8.14 3.16
C THR A 131 0.71 9.01 2.40
N ASP A 132 1.19 9.83 1.47
CA ASP A 132 0.37 10.71 0.65
C ASP A 132 0.47 10.27 -0.81
N ASP A 133 -0.26 9.21 -1.15
CA ASP A 133 -0.41 8.75 -2.54
C ASP A 133 -1.61 9.42 -3.24
N GLY A 134 -2.23 10.43 -2.62
CA GLY A 134 -3.41 11.10 -3.16
C GLY A 134 -4.66 10.22 -3.24
N GLY A 135 -4.72 9.10 -2.51
CA GLY A 135 -5.84 8.16 -2.54
C GLY A 135 -5.78 7.15 -3.70
N LEU A 136 -4.61 7.01 -4.33
CA LEU A 136 -4.40 6.08 -5.45
C LEU A 136 -4.52 4.62 -5.04
N ASN A 137 -4.34 4.29 -3.76
CA ASN A 137 -4.24 2.92 -3.27
C ASN A 137 -3.17 2.13 -4.06
N ALA A 138 -2.06 2.79 -4.36
CA ALA A 138 -1.07 2.28 -5.32
C ALA A 138 -0.48 0.92 -4.91
N ASN A 139 -0.43 0.66 -3.60
CA ASN A 139 -0.01 -0.62 -3.04
C ASN A 139 -0.93 -1.78 -3.43
N LYS A 140 -2.25 -1.56 -3.40
CA LYS A 140 -3.22 -2.59 -3.79
C LYS A 140 -3.12 -2.88 -5.28
N ALA A 141 -3.09 -1.83 -6.09
CA ALA A 141 -2.92 -1.94 -7.54
C ALA A 141 -1.60 -2.66 -7.91
N LEU A 142 -0.49 -2.30 -7.24
CA LEU A 142 0.81 -2.94 -7.46
C LEU A 142 0.76 -4.43 -7.15
N VAL A 143 0.25 -4.82 -5.98
CA VAL A 143 0.21 -6.22 -5.57
C VAL A 143 -0.73 -7.04 -6.46
N SER A 144 -1.90 -6.53 -6.83
CA SER A 144 -2.79 -7.21 -7.79
C SER A 144 -2.10 -7.43 -9.14
N TRP A 145 -1.37 -6.43 -9.64
CA TRP A 145 -0.62 -6.55 -10.89
C TRP A 145 0.52 -7.58 -10.78
N ILE A 146 1.26 -7.60 -9.65
CA ILE A 146 2.31 -8.60 -9.41
C ILE A 146 1.72 -10.00 -9.40
N MET A 147 0.60 -10.21 -8.69
CA MET A 147 -0.05 -11.53 -8.62
C MET A 147 -0.42 -12.04 -10.02
N GLN A 148 -1.05 -11.20 -10.84
CA GLN A 148 -1.42 -11.57 -12.21
C GLN A 148 -0.18 -11.85 -13.07
N THR A 149 0.82 -10.97 -13.01
CA THR A 149 2.06 -11.11 -13.78
C THR A 149 2.79 -12.42 -13.43
N LEU A 150 2.93 -12.72 -12.14
CA LEU A 150 3.58 -13.95 -11.68
C LEU A 150 2.77 -15.21 -12.01
N TYR A 151 1.45 -15.12 -12.02
CA TYR A 151 0.58 -16.20 -12.46
C TYR A 151 0.79 -16.52 -13.95
N ASP A 152 0.82 -15.49 -14.79
CA ASP A 152 0.93 -15.62 -16.25
C ASP A 152 2.35 -16.03 -16.68
N GLU A 153 3.39 -15.42 -16.12
CA GLU A 153 4.78 -15.60 -16.56
C GLU A 153 5.49 -16.78 -15.88
N LYS A 154 5.24 -16.98 -14.59
CA LYS A 154 5.95 -17.99 -13.77
C LYS A 154 5.06 -19.13 -13.30
N GLY A 155 3.76 -19.12 -13.64
CA GLY A 155 2.84 -20.18 -13.24
C GLY A 155 2.57 -20.23 -11.73
N ILE A 156 2.79 -19.12 -11.00
CA ILE A 156 2.56 -19.06 -9.55
C ILE A 156 1.08 -19.34 -9.24
N ARG A 157 0.82 -20.12 -8.19
CA ARG A 157 -0.53 -20.52 -7.75
C ARG A 157 -0.84 -20.13 -6.32
N SER A 158 0.17 -19.78 -5.53
CA SER A 158 0.00 -19.31 -4.15
C SER A 158 0.82 -18.03 -3.94
N PHE A 159 0.18 -17.05 -3.31
CA PHE A 159 0.81 -15.77 -2.96
C PHE A 159 0.68 -15.54 -1.46
N ASP A 160 1.78 -15.72 -0.74
CA ASP A 160 1.85 -15.67 0.71
C ASP A 160 2.17 -14.26 1.21
N PHE A 161 1.29 -13.70 2.03
CA PHE A 161 1.44 -12.37 2.64
C PHE A 161 2.19 -12.40 3.99
N PHE A 162 2.68 -13.56 4.43
CA PHE A 162 3.20 -13.84 5.76
C PHE A 162 2.16 -13.66 6.88
N GLY A 163 2.60 -13.81 8.13
CA GLY A 163 1.76 -13.84 9.32
C GLY A 163 0.86 -12.61 9.50
N VAL A 164 -0.33 -12.86 10.06
CA VAL A 164 -1.27 -11.87 10.58
C VAL A 164 -1.18 -11.84 12.11
N SER A 165 -1.69 -10.79 12.74
CA SER A 165 -1.73 -10.68 14.21
C SER A 165 -3.17 -10.54 14.70
N GLU A 166 -3.45 -11.07 15.88
CA GLU A 166 -4.73 -10.86 16.58
C GLU A 166 -4.84 -9.42 17.13
N ASP A 167 -3.71 -8.74 17.35
CA ASP A 167 -3.67 -7.36 17.85
C ASP A 167 -4.11 -6.37 16.77
N GLN A 168 -5.42 -6.14 16.69
CA GLN A 168 -6.02 -5.23 15.71
C GLN A 168 -5.71 -3.75 15.99
N GLU A 169 -5.36 -3.38 17.23
CA GLU A 169 -5.01 -2.00 17.56
C GLU A 169 -3.74 -1.57 16.81
N HIS A 170 -2.73 -2.43 16.82
CA HIS A 170 -1.44 -2.14 16.18
C HIS A 170 -1.33 -2.71 14.76
N HIS A 171 -2.09 -3.74 14.41
CA HIS A 171 -1.96 -4.45 13.13
C HIS A 171 -3.25 -4.50 12.28
N GLY A 172 -4.33 -3.82 12.69
CA GLY A 172 -5.59 -3.81 11.93
C GLY A 172 -5.43 -3.32 10.49
N GLY A 173 -4.57 -2.30 10.26
CA GLY A 173 -4.32 -1.78 8.91
C GLY A 173 -3.63 -2.78 7.97
N ILE A 174 -2.60 -3.50 8.45
CA ILE A 174 -1.90 -4.51 7.65
C ILE A 174 -2.76 -5.77 7.46
N ASN A 175 -3.52 -6.17 8.47
CA ASN A 175 -4.50 -7.26 8.35
C ASN A 175 -5.58 -6.93 7.32
N GLY A 176 -6.16 -5.72 7.39
CA GLY A 176 -7.18 -5.27 6.44
C GLY A 176 -6.65 -5.13 5.01
N PHE A 177 -5.38 -4.74 4.83
CA PHE A 177 -4.72 -4.77 3.53
C PHE A 177 -4.69 -6.19 2.95
N LYS A 178 -4.22 -7.18 3.73
CA LYS A 178 -4.16 -8.59 3.31
C LYS A 178 -5.55 -9.15 3.01
N GLN A 179 -6.52 -8.88 3.88
CA GLN A 179 -7.91 -9.31 3.71
C GLN A 179 -8.56 -8.78 2.42
N SER A 180 -8.12 -7.62 1.91
CA SER A 180 -8.67 -7.07 0.66
C SER A 180 -8.35 -7.88 -0.61
N PHE A 181 -7.51 -8.91 -0.50
CA PHE A 181 -7.19 -9.87 -1.57
C PHE A 181 -7.91 -11.22 -1.41
N ASP A 182 -8.91 -11.31 -0.52
CA ASP A 182 -9.65 -12.54 -0.22
C ASP A 182 -8.75 -13.75 0.13
N PRO A 183 -7.84 -13.61 1.11
CA PRO A 183 -6.88 -14.66 1.42
C PRO A 183 -7.51 -15.80 2.23
N GLU A 184 -6.90 -16.98 2.15
CA GLU A 184 -7.10 -18.04 3.14
C GLU A 184 -6.18 -17.81 4.35
N LEU A 185 -6.74 -17.88 5.56
CA LEU A 185 -5.95 -17.86 6.79
C LEU A 185 -5.43 -19.28 7.07
N VAL A 186 -4.11 -19.45 7.04
CA VAL A 186 -3.44 -20.72 7.33
C VAL A 186 -2.76 -20.65 8.68
N GLU A 187 -3.22 -21.48 9.63
CA GLU A 187 -2.55 -21.70 10.91
C GLU A 187 -1.61 -22.91 10.79
N TYR A 188 -0.31 -22.67 11.01
CA TYR A 188 0.68 -23.75 11.03
C TYR A 188 0.72 -24.44 12.39
N ILE A 189 1.19 -25.68 12.42
CA ILE A 189 1.33 -26.51 13.64
C ILE A 189 2.25 -25.92 14.72
N GLY A 190 2.92 -24.81 14.42
CA GLY A 190 3.77 -24.08 15.35
C GLY A 190 5.23 -24.56 15.35
N GLU A 191 5.91 -24.25 16.45
CA GLU A 191 7.33 -24.52 16.64
C GLU A 191 7.50 -25.78 17.51
N PHE A 192 8.45 -26.65 17.14
CA PHE A 192 8.77 -27.87 17.87
C PHE A 192 10.25 -27.86 18.23
N ASP A 193 10.53 -27.94 19.52
CA ASP A 193 11.90 -28.02 20.03
C ASP A 193 12.29 -29.46 20.34
N MET A 194 13.48 -29.87 19.88
CA MET A 194 14.14 -31.10 20.30
C MET A 194 15.37 -30.76 21.17
N PRO A 195 15.26 -30.78 22.51
CA PRO A 195 16.36 -30.39 23.38
C PRO A 195 17.54 -31.36 23.27
N ILE A 196 18.65 -30.92 22.68
CA ILE A 196 19.91 -31.70 22.64
C ILE A 196 20.61 -31.70 24.01
N SER A 197 20.58 -30.57 24.70
CA SER A 197 21.05 -30.44 26.09
C SER A 197 19.92 -29.89 26.95
N LYS A 198 19.43 -30.72 27.88
CA LYS A 198 18.37 -30.32 28.82
C LYS A 198 18.76 -29.09 29.63
N PHE A 199 20.02 -29.03 30.10
CA PHE A 199 20.52 -27.90 30.87
C PHE A 199 20.44 -26.58 30.09
N TRP A 200 20.99 -26.53 28.88
CA TRP A 200 20.98 -25.29 28.08
C TRP A 200 19.58 -24.91 27.61
N PHE A 201 18.75 -25.91 27.28
CA PHE A 201 17.35 -25.69 26.97
C PHE A 201 16.62 -24.99 28.13
N GLU A 202 16.76 -25.49 29.36
CA GLU A 202 16.16 -24.84 30.53
C GLU A 202 16.73 -23.44 30.79
N VAL A 203 18.04 -23.24 30.60
CA VAL A 203 18.68 -21.92 30.73
C VAL A 203 18.04 -20.91 29.79
N PHE A 204 17.90 -21.23 28.50
CA PHE A 204 17.39 -20.26 27.52
C PHE A 204 15.87 -20.14 27.49
N HIS A 205 15.12 -21.23 27.70
CA HIS A 205 13.65 -21.19 27.69
C HIS A 205 13.04 -20.71 29.00
N THR A 206 13.69 -20.96 30.14
CA THR A 206 13.11 -20.65 31.46
C THR A 206 13.88 -19.57 32.22
N TRP A 207 15.19 -19.71 32.37
CA TRP A 207 15.95 -18.88 33.31
C TRP A 207 16.34 -17.51 32.73
N ALA A 208 16.83 -17.46 31.50
CA ALA A 208 17.21 -16.22 30.85
C ALA A 208 16.01 -15.25 30.67
N PRO A 209 14.81 -15.68 30.22
CA PRO A 209 13.65 -14.80 30.13
C PRO A 209 13.23 -14.24 31.50
N LYS A 210 13.27 -15.06 32.56
CA LYS A 210 13.00 -14.62 33.93
C LYS A 210 14.00 -13.55 34.38
N ALA A 211 15.30 -13.76 34.13
CA ALA A 211 16.34 -12.80 34.46
C ALA A 211 16.17 -11.46 33.71
N VAL A 212 15.85 -11.50 32.41
CA VAL A 212 15.57 -10.30 31.61
C VAL A 212 14.32 -9.57 32.13
N SER A 213 13.24 -10.31 32.41
CA SER A 213 12.01 -9.73 32.99
C SER A 213 12.27 -9.04 34.32
N LEU A 214 13.05 -9.66 35.21
CA LEU A 214 13.45 -9.08 36.49
C LEU A 214 14.30 -7.81 36.30
N LYS A 215 15.30 -7.87 35.42
CA LYS A 215 16.13 -6.70 35.07
C LYS A 215 15.26 -5.54 34.59
N ASN A 216 14.32 -5.79 33.68
CA ASN A 216 13.44 -4.76 33.13
C ASN A 216 12.53 -4.15 34.21
N LYS A 217 11.96 -4.97 35.12
CA LYS A 217 11.18 -4.47 36.26
C LYS A 217 11.99 -3.55 37.17
N LEU A 218 13.24 -3.91 37.46
CA LEU A 218 14.13 -3.10 38.30
C LEU A 218 14.54 -1.79 37.61
N LEU A 219 14.79 -1.81 36.30
CA LEU A 219 15.13 -0.62 35.53
C LEU A 219 13.95 0.36 35.38
N VAL A 220 12.73 -0.14 35.17
CA VAL A 220 11.52 0.69 35.11
C VAL A 220 11.23 1.33 36.47
N ARG A 221 11.42 0.60 37.57
CA ARG A 221 11.29 1.15 38.94
C ARG A 221 12.33 2.23 39.27
N ARG A 222 13.48 2.24 38.61
CA ARG A 222 14.52 3.28 38.77
C ARG A 222 14.27 4.55 37.95
N LYS A 223 13.36 4.51 36.98
CA LYS A 223 12.99 5.66 36.13
C LYS A 223 11.73 6.39 36.61
N LYS A 224 11.02 5.85 37.60
CA LYS A 224 9.99 6.55 38.37
C LYS A 224 10.63 7.11 39.64
#